data_AF-A0A2U8DTM4-F1
#
_entry.id   AF-A0A2U8DTM4-F1
#
_cell.length_a   1.000
_cell.length_b   1.000
_cell.length_c   1.000
_cell.angle_alpha   90.00
_cell.angle_beta   90.00
_cell.angle_gamma   90.00
#
_symmetry.space_group_name_H-M   'P 1'
#
loop_
_entity.id
_entity.type
_entity.pdbx_description
1 polymer ?
#
loop_
_entity_poly.entity_id
_entity_poly.type
_entity_poly.pdbx_seq_one_letter_code
_entity_poly.pdbx_strand_id
1 'polypeptide(L)'
;MPISGLSAIVGRYKGGGIIVNNNSGWNNRNHQNNKFQNGKPQNRNERYDDSEKYANYFNEIILKITSLKEEYDKYINECKDYAYYLKRDGLTTSQVRKIYSDIMNAETAIDLKRLRPRLAYIIGKNERNRAIKSLINILDKGIEKLNIKDVDEEIKSLKEFMETIVAYRKYVGNDK
;
A
#
# COMPACT_ATOMS: atom_id res chain seq x y z
N MET A 1 3.74 27.18 -65.79
CA MET A 1 3.00 27.23 -64.51
C MET A 1 3.83 28.02 -63.49
N PRO A 2 3.40 29.23 -63.09
CA PRO A 2 3.86 29.96 -61.90
C PRO A 2 2.65 30.20 -60.94
N ILE A 3 2.65 30.96 -59.83
CA ILE A 3 3.61 31.90 -59.19
C ILE A 3 3.65 31.59 -57.67
N SER A 4 4.79 31.82 -57.00
CA SER A 4 4.97 31.84 -55.53
C SER A 4 4.36 33.08 -54.85
N GLY A 5 3.75 33.00 -53.66
CA GLY A 5 3.34 34.23 -52.95
C GLY A 5 2.85 34.06 -51.51
N LEU A 6 3.65 34.52 -50.55
CA LEU A 6 3.22 34.82 -49.17
C LEU A 6 2.42 36.12 -49.14
N SER A 7 1.44 36.23 -48.23
CA SER A 7 1.06 37.53 -47.65
C SER A 7 0.50 37.36 -46.25
N ALA A 8 0.93 38.22 -45.33
CA ALA A 8 0.48 38.29 -43.95
C ALA A 8 -0.52 39.44 -43.77
N ILE A 9 -1.44 39.32 -42.81
CA ILE A 9 -2.31 40.43 -42.38
C ILE A 9 -2.23 40.58 -40.86
N VAL A 10 -1.74 41.74 -40.41
CA VAL A 10 -1.69 42.18 -39.01
C VAL A 10 -2.17 43.63 -38.91
N GLY A 11 -3.04 43.91 -37.93
CA GLY A 11 -3.38 45.28 -37.47
C GLY A 11 -4.59 45.90 -38.17
N ARG A 12 -5.46 46.67 -37.50
CA ARG A 12 -5.17 47.72 -36.50
C ARG A 12 -6.34 47.96 -35.54
N TYR A 13 -6.02 48.44 -34.34
CA TYR A 13 -6.98 48.97 -33.35
C TYR A 13 -7.38 50.44 -33.64
N LYS A 14 -8.64 50.77 -33.34
CA LYS A 14 -9.21 52.09 -32.99
C LYS A 14 -10.43 51.79 -32.08
N GLY A 15 -10.80 52.54 -31.04
CA GLY A 15 -10.19 53.73 -30.44
C GLY A 15 -11.25 54.66 -29.84
N GLY A 16 -11.40 54.68 -28.50
CA GLY A 16 -12.05 55.76 -27.73
C GLY A 16 -13.59 55.74 -27.56
N GLY A 17 -14.05 56.24 -26.40
CA GLY A 17 -15.45 56.67 -26.18
C GLY A 17 -16.13 56.11 -24.90
N ILE A 18 -16.18 56.90 -23.82
CA ILE A 18 -16.97 56.62 -22.60
C ILE A 18 -18.30 57.39 -22.68
N ILE A 19 -19.45 56.73 -22.46
CA ILE A 19 -20.71 57.41 -22.11
C ILE A 19 -21.48 56.65 -21.01
N VAL A 20 -21.49 57.27 -19.82
CA VAL A 20 -22.58 57.51 -18.85
C VAL A 20 -23.53 56.37 -18.40
N ASN A 21 -23.68 56.31 -17.07
CA ASN A 21 -24.54 55.45 -16.25
C ASN A 21 -25.98 56.01 -16.09
N ASN A 22 -27.01 55.16 -15.96
CA ASN A 22 -28.02 55.24 -14.88
C ASN A 22 -29.18 54.21 -14.98
N ASN A 23 -29.50 53.59 -13.83
CA ASN A 23 -30.81 53.07 -13.35
C ASN A 23 -31.76 52.33 -14.33
N SER A 24 -32.22 51.11 -14.02
CA SER A 24 -33.10 50.90 -12.85
C SER A 24 -33.51 49.42 -12.65
N GLY A 25 -33.74 49.04 -11.39
CA GLY A 25 -34.90 48.22 -11.01
C GLY A 25 -34.82 46.68 -11.07
N TRP A 26 -35.10 46.10 -9.89
CA TRP A 26 -35.84 44.84 -9.65
C TRP A 26 -35.08 43.54 -9.28
N ASN A 27 -35.28 43.19 -8.00
CA ASN A 27 -35.41 41.83 -7.46
C ASN A 27 -34.17 40.94 -7.30
N ASN A 28 -33.37 41.29 -6.29
CA ASN A 28 -32.71 40.28 -5.45
C ASN A 28 -33.77 39.44 -4.71
N ARG A 29 -33.83 38.11 -4.96
CA ARG A 29 -34.72 37.20 -4.23
C ARG A 29 -33.98 35.96 -3.74
N ASN A 30 -33.43 36.07 -2.52
CA ASN A 30 -32.95 34.94 -1.73
C ASN A 30 -33.99 33.81 -1.74
N HIS A 31 -33.61 32.63 -2.22
CA HIS A 31 -34.29 31.38 -1.91
C HIS A 31 -33.31 30.47 -1.16
N GLN A 32 -33.27 30.64 0.15
CA GLN A 32 -32.87 29.56 1.04
C GLN A 32 -33.82 28.39 0.79
N ASN A 33 -33.30 27.28 0.28
CA ASN A 33 -34.07 26.04 0.16
C ASN A 33 -33.38 24.95 0.96
N ASN A 34 -33.66 24.98 2.26
CA ASN A 34 -33.16 24.03 3.24
C ASN A 34 -33.83 22.65 3.01
N LYS A 35 -33.33 21.88 2.03
CA LYS A 35 -33.75 20.48 1.85
C LYS A 35 -32.87 19.58 2.70
N PHE A 36 -33.27 19.43 3.96
CA PHE A 36 -32.83 18.35 4.84
C PHE A 36 -33.17 17.00 4.19
N GLN A 37 -32.23 16.45 3.40
CA GLN A 37 -32.28 15.05 3.03
C GLN A 37 -31.81 14.25 4.24
N ASN A 38 -32.75 13.57 4.90
CA ASN A 38 -32.47 12.53 5.88
C ASN A 38 -31.79 11.32 5.20
N GLY A 39 -30.52 11.49 4.84
CA GLY A 39 -29.62 10.39 4.59
C GLY A 39 -29.42 9.63 5.89
N LYS A 40 -30.03 8.44 6.01
CA LYS A 40 -29.75 7.50 7.10
C LYS A 40 -28.23 7.41 7.28
N PRO A 41 -27.68 7.45 8.51
CA PRO A 41 -26.25 7.28 8.71
C PRO A 41 -25.85 5.95 8.09
N GLN A 42 -25.08 6.01 7.00
CA GLN A 42 -24.45 4.82 6.43
C GLN A 42 -23.49 4.31 7.49
N ASN A 43 -23.90 3.28 8.23
CA ASN A 43 -23.02 2.54 9.11
C ASN A 43 -22.06 1.72 8.23
N ARG A 44 -21.10 2.42 7.61
CA ARG A 44 -19.90 1.82 7.06
C ARG A 44 -19.14 1.33 8.29
N ASN A 45 -19.21 0.03 8.54
CA ASN A 45 -18.23 -0.67 9.35
C ASN A 45 -16.88 -0.50 8.64
N GLU A 46 -16.21 0.62 8.90
CA GLU A 46 -14.93 0.95 8.30
C GLU A 46 -13.91 -0.04 8.87
N ARG A 47 -13.55 -1.02 8.03
CA ARG A 47 -12.84 -2.22 8.46
C ARG A 47 -11.39 -1.87 8.76
N TYR A 48 -11.15 -1.53 10.03
CA TYR A 48 -9.89 -1.03 10.57
C TYR A 48 -8.70 -1.81 10.01
N ASP A 49 -7.68 -1.06 9.57
CA ASP A 49 -6.54 -1.59 8.84
C ASP A 49 -5.32 -1.67 9.73
N ASP A 50 -5.15 -2.82 10.39
CA ASP A 50 -4.03 -3.08 11.28
C ASP A 50 -2.67 -3.19 10.55
N SER A 51 -2.61 -3.07 9.21
CA SER A 51 -1.38 -3.30 8.45
C SER A 51 -0.21 -2.41 8.88
N GLU A 52 -0.48 -1.18 9.31
CA GLU A 52 0.55 -0.26 9.81
C GLU A 52 1.10 -0.69 11.18
N LYS A 53 0.23 -1.16 12.10
CA LYS A 53 0.65 -1.72 13.40
C LYS A 53 1.66 -2.85 13.20
N TYR A 54 1.29 -3.82 12.37
CA TYR A 54 2.15 -4.98 12.09
C TYR A 54 3.40 -4.58 11.31
N ALA A 55 3.29 -3.67 10.35
CA ALA A 55 4.45 -3.16 9.63
C ALA A 55 5.46 -2.54 10.61
N ASN A 56 5.04 -1.65 11.50
CA ASN A 56 5.94 -0.99 12.43
C ASN A 56 6.63 -2.01 13.36
N TYR A 57 5.87 -2.90 14.00
CA TYR A 57 6.43 -3.93 14.86
C TYR A 57 7.44 -4.85 14.14
N PHE A 58 7.06 -5.47 13.03
CA PHE A 58 7.95 -6.40 12.34
C PHE A 58 9.15 -5.70 11.67
N ASN A 59 9.02 -4.45 11.21
CA ASN A 59 10.15 -3.70 10.64
C ASN A 59 11.29 -3.43 11.64
N GLU A 60 11.00 -3.46 12.95
CA GLU A 60 11.98 -3.32 14.03
C GLU A 60 12.66 -4.64 14.41
N ILE A 61 12.00 -5.78 14.18
CA ILE A 61 12.45 -7.09 14.70
C ILE A 61 12.85 -8.13 13.64
N ILE A 62 12.41 -8.01 12.39
CA ILE A 62 12.50 -9.09 11.38
C ILE A 62 13.90 -9.63 11.09
N LEU A 63 14.96 -8.84 11.31
CA LEU A 63 16.36 -9.26 11.12
C LEU A 63 17.08 -9.67 12.42
N LYS A 64 16.38 -9.68 13.57
CA LYS A 64 16.93 -10.01 14.90
C LYS A 64 16.14 -11.07 15.67
N ILE A 65 15.25 -11.80 14.99
CA ILE A 65 14.35 -12.80 15.60
C ILE A 65 15.13 -13.89 16.33
N THR A 66 16.18 -14.45 15.71
CA THR A 66 17.01 -15.52 16.29
C THR A 66 17.75 -15.09 17.56
N SER A 67 17.85 -13.79 17.79
CA SER A 67 18.50 -13.16 18.94
C SER A 67 17.53 -12.70 20.03
N LEU A 68 16.21 -12.84 19.82
CA LEU A 68 15.21 -12.53 20.83
C LEU A 68 15.26 -13.57 21.96
N LYS A 69 15.13 -13.09 23.20
CA LYS A 69 15.05 -13.94 24.41
C LYS A 69 13.74 -13.67 25.13
N GLU A 70 13.70 -12.64 25.97
CA GLU A 70 12.53 -12.26 26.76
C GLU A 70 11.35 -11.79 25.89
N GLU A 71 11.63 -11.24 24.70
CA GLU A 71 10.60 -10.81 23.74
C GLU A 71 10.08 -11.92 22.81
N TYR A 72 10.59 -13.16 22.91
CA TYR A 72 10.23 -14.22 21.96
C TYR A 72 8.74 -14.60 22.03
N ASP A 73 8.19 -14.75 23.23
CA ASP A 73 6.74 -15.01 23.41
C ASP A 73 5.88 -13.86 22.88
N LYS A 74 6.35 -12.61 22.97
CA LYS A 74 5.67 -11.45 22.39
C LYS A 74 5.68 -11.51 20.86
N TYR A 75 6.82 -11.86 20.25
CA TYR A 75 6.94 -12.10 18.82
C TYR A 75 5.98 -13.19 18.33
N ILE A 76 5.93 -14.33 19.02
CA ILE A 76 5.02 -15.43 18.71
C ILE A 76 3.55 -15.00 18.76
N ASN A 77 3.15 -14.23 19.78
CA ASN A 77 1.78 -13.71 19.89
C ASN A 77 1.43 -12.72 18.78
N GLU A 78 2.32 -11.76 18.45
CA GLU A 78 2.11 -10.84 17.34
C GLU A 78 2.08 -11.54 15.97
N CYS A 79 2.87 -12.60 15.76
CA CYS A 79 2.78 -13.45 14.57
C CYS A 79 1.43 -14.18 14.45
N LYS A 80 0.89 -14.67 15.57
CA LYS A 80 -0.42 -15.31 15.63
C LYS A 80 -1.56 -14.32 15.31
N ASP A 81 -1.54 -13.14 15.91
CA ASP A 81 -2.52 -12.08 15.64
C ASP A 81 -2.42 -11.58 14.20
N TYR A 82 -1.19 -11.45 13.68
CA TYR A 82 -0.97 -11.12 12.28
C TYR A 82 -1.51 -12.20 11.33
N ALA A 83 -1.37 -13.49 11.68
CA ALA A 83 -1.97 -14.57 10.90
C ALA A 83 -3.52 -14.50 10.87
N TYR A 84 -4.17 -14.04 11.95
CA TYR A 84 -5.61 -13.74 11.95
C TYR A 84 -5.95 -12.54 11.07
N TYR A 85 -5.18 -11.45 11.12
CA TYR A 85 -5.31 -10.30 10.20
C TYR A 85 -5.23 -10.74 8.72
N LEU A 86 -4.19 -11.50 8.38
CA LEU A 86 -3.97 -12.01 7.04
C LEU A 86 -5.11 -12.94 6.56
N LYS A 87 -5.67 -13.78 7.45
CA LYS A 87 -6.88 -14.57 7.15
C LYS A 87 -8.10 -13.68 6.92
N ARG A 88 -8.33 -12.71 7.81
CA ARG A 88 -9.48 -11.79 7.79
C ARG A 88 -9.57 -11.00 6.48
N ASP A 89 -8.42 -10.59 5.96
CA ASP A 89 -8.29 -9.84 4.70
C ASP A 89 -7.92 -10.73 3.49
N GLY A 90 -8.18 -12.04 3.60
CA GLY A 90 -8.33 -12.95 2.46
C GLY A 90 -7.05 -13.55 1.88
N LEU A 91 -5.92 -13.53 2.60
CA LEU A 91 -4.68 -14.15 2.15
C LEU A 91 -4.65 -15.64 2.52
N THR A 92 -4.81 -16.54 1.54
CA THR A 92 -4.84 -18.00 1.73
C THR A 92 -3.48 -18.57 2.11
N THR A 93 -3.47 -19.74 2.78
CA THR A 93 -2.22 -20.43 3.14
C THR A 93 -1.36 -20.75 1.92
N SER A 94 -1.98 -21.10 0.79
CA SER A 94 -1.26 -21.40 -0.47
C SER A 94 -0.56 -20.18 -1.08
N GLN A 95 -1.13 -18.97 -0.93
CA GLN A 95 -0.46 -17.74 -1.34
C GLN A 95 0.76 -17.42 -0.46
N VAL A 96 0.65 -17.60 0.85
CA VAL A 96 1.77 -17.42 1.79
C VAL A 96 2.87 -18.46 1.52
N ARG A 97 2.49 -19.73 1.32
CA ARG A 97 3.43 -20.81 0.99
C ARG A 97 4.26 -20.50 -0.26
N LYS A 98 3.66 -19.87 -1.28
CA LYS A 98 4.40 -19.48 -2.49
C LYS A 98 5.54 -18.50 -2.19
N ILE A 99 5.28 -17.51 -1.33
CA ILE A 99 6.30 -16.53 -0.91
C ILE A 99 7.34 -17.21 -0.02
N TYR A 100 6.90 -18.07 0.91
CA TYR A 100 7.78 -18.87 1.77
C TYR A 100 8.78 -19.71 0.97
N SER A 101 8.34 -20.42 -0.06
CA SER A 101 9.25 -21.19 -0.92
C SER A 101 10.33 -20.33 -1.57
N ASP A 102 10.00 -19.09 -1.97
CA ASP A 102 11.00 -18.17 -2.55
C ASP A 102 12.04 -17.73 -1.51
N ILE A 103 11.60 -17.44 -0.28
CA ILE A 103 12.46 -17.00 0.82
C ILE A 103 13.35 -18.15 1.35
N MET A 104 12.80 -19.35 1.49
CA MET A 104 13.55 -20.51 1.99
C MET A 104 14.65 -20.97 1.01
N ASN A 105 14.37 -20.89 -0.30
CA ASN A 105 15.30 -21.26 -1.36
C ASN A 105 16.43 -20.24 -1.59
N ALA A 106 16.38 -19.05 -0.96
CA ALA A 106 17.47 -18.09 -1.04
C ALA A 106 18.57 -18.47 -0.05
N GLU A 107 19.79 -18.65 -0.54
CA GLU A 107 20.96 -19.02 0.29
C GLU A 107 21.72 -17.79 0.78
N THR A 108 21.73 -16.70 0.00
CA THR A 108 22.53 -15.50 0.29
C THR A 108 21.70 -14.22 0.39
N ALA A 109 22.30 -13.17 0.96
CA ALA A 109 21.73 -11.83 1.00
C ALA A 109 21.34 -11.29 -0.38
N ILE A 110 22.17 -11.58 -1.40
CA ILE A 110 21.92 -11.10 -2.76
C ILE A 110 20.76 -11.84 -3.43
N ASP A 111 20.54 -13.12 -3.09
CA ASP A 111 19.40 -13.88 -3.60
C ASP A 111 18.08 -13.39 -3.02
N LEU A 112 18.06 -13.07 -1.72
CA LEU A 112 16.92 -12.39 -1.10
C LEU A 112 16.68 -11.01 -1.75
N LYS A 113 17.71 -10.19 -1.93
CA LYS A 113 17.57 -8.88 -2.60
C LYS A 113 17.11 -8.99 -4.07
N ARG A 114 17.43 -10.08 -4.78
CA ARG A 114 16.91 -10.38 -6.13
C ARG A 114 15.40 -10.71 -6.15
N LEU A 115 14.78 -11.02 -5.02
CA LEU A 115 13.33 -11.25 -4.94
C LEU A 115 12.49 -9.96 -4.96
N ARG A 116 13.06 -8.79 -4.62
CA ARG A 116 12.32 -7.51 -4.52
C ARG A 116 11.48 -7.16 -5.78
N PRO A 117 11.96 -7.31 -7.03
CA PRO A 117 11.14 -7.06 -8.21
C PRO A 117 9.96 -8.03 -8.35
N ARG A 118 10.15 -9.30 -7.96
CA ARG A 118 9.09 -10.32 -7.96
C ARG A 118 8.05 -10.04 -6.87
N LEU A 119 8.48 -9.58 -5.71
CA LEU A 119 7.62 -9.11 -4.62
C LEU A 119 6.74 -7.93 -5.07
N ALA A 120 7.34 -6.92 -5.70
CA ALA A 120 6.62 -5.79 -6.29
C ALA A 120 5.60 -6.23 -7.36
N TYR A 121 5.96 -7.17 -8.24
CA TYR A 121 5.01 -7.75 -9.21
C TYR A 121 3.83 -8.46 -8.53
N ILE A 122 4.05 -9.19 -7.42
CA ILE A 122 2.97 -9.83 -6.67
C ILE A 122 2.03 -8.77 -6.07
N ILE A 123 2.55 -7.64 -5.57
CA ILE A 123 1.72 -6.49 -5.12
C ILE A 123 0.87 -5.96 -6.28
N GLY A 124 1.48 -5.66 -7.43
CA GLY A 124 0.78 -5.12 -8.61
C GLY A 124 -0.25 -6.09 -9.22
N LYS A 125 -0.05 -7.41 -9.05
CA LYS A 125 -1.05 -8.41 -9.44
C LYS A 125 -2.23 -8.52 -8.46
N ASN A 126 -2.09 -8.05 -7.23
CA ASN A 126 -3.05 -8.22 -6.15
C ASN A 126 -3.43 -6.89 -5.47
N GLU A 127 -3.57 -5.81 -6.24
CA GLU A 127 -3.69 -4.44 -5.72
C GLU A 127 -4.80 -4.22 -4.67
N ARG A 128 -5.88 -4.99 -4.73
CA ARG A 128 -7.03 -4.89 -3.82
C ARG A 128 -6.87 -5.72 -2.53
N ASN A 129 -5.87 -6.58 -2.44
CA ASN A 129 -5.61 -7.41 -1.27
C ASN A 129 -4.65 -6.68 -0.31
N ARG A 130 -5.15 -6.26 0.85
CA ARG A 130 -4.37 -5.50 1.85
C ARG A 130 -3.43 -6.41 2.64
N ALA A 131 -3.84 -7.65 2.90
CA ALA A 131 -3.03 -8.65 3.59
C ALA A 131 -1.75 -9.01 2.83
N ILE A 132 -1.83 -9.25 1.51
CA ILE A 132 -0.64 -9.57 0.70
C ILE A 132 0.32 -8.37 0.58
N LYS A 133 -0.23 -7.14 0.48
CA LYS A 133 0.55 -5.90 0.51
C LYS A 133 1.28 -5.73 1.83
N SER A 134 0.58 -5.93 2.96
CA SER A 134 1.17 -5.87 4.31
C SER A 134 2.34 -6.85 4.44
N LEU A 135 2.14 -8.13 4.09
CA LEU A 135 3.18 -9.16 4.22
C LEU A 135 4.40 -8.85 3.35
N ILE A 136 4.17 -8.45 2.09
CA ILE A 136 5.25 -8.15 1.17
C ILE A 136 5.99 -6.87 1.57
N ASN A 137 5.30 -5.84 2.08
CA ASN A 137 5.97 -4.61 2.53
C ASN A 137 6.88 -4.84 3.74
N ILE A 138 6.50 -5.75 4.65
CA ILE A 138 7.35 -6.18 5.78
C ILE A 138 8.60 -6.91 5.26
N LEU A 139 8.41 -7.87 4.34
CA LEU A 139 9.51 -8.62 3.73
C LEU A 139 10.45 -7.74 2.92
N ASP A 140 9.93 -6.87 2.06
CA ASP A 140 10.74 -6.00 1.20
C ASP A 140 11.62 -5.05 2.03
N LYS A 141 11.08 -4.49 3.13
CA LYS A 141 11.84 -3.67 4.08
C LYS A 141 12.91 -4.47 4.84
N GLY A 142 12.62 -5.71 5.23
CA GLY A 142 13.62 -6.61 5.81
C GLY A 142 14.76 -6.90 4.82
N ILE A 143 14.39 -7.33 3.61
CA ILE A 143 15.32 -7.66 2.52
C ILE A 143 16.15 -6.46 2.08
N GLU A 144 15.57 -5.26 2.05
CA GLU A 144 16.27 -4.00 1.78
C GLU A 144 17.39 -3.75 2.79
N LYS A 145 17.09 -3.90 4.08
CA LYS A 145 18.03 -3.68 5.20
C LYS A 145 19.16 -4.70 5.29
N LEU A 146 19.00 -5.91 4.76
CA LEU A 146 20.01 -6.99 4.86
C LEU A 146 21.43 -6.50 4.56
N ASN A 147 22.37 -6.77 5.45
CA ASN A 147 23.79 -6.57 5.22
C ASN A 147 24.31 -7.57 4.17
N ILE A 148 25.42 -7.27 3.52
CA ILE A 148 26.07 -8.17 2.54
C ILE A 148 27.31 -8.84 3.16
N LYS A 149 27.83 -8.32 4.29
CA LYS A 149 29.12 -8.74 4.86
C LYS A 149 29.02 -9.66 6.08
N ASP A 150 27.91 -9.63 6.79
CA ASP A 150 27.66 -10.40 8.01
C ASP A 150 26.13 -10.56 8.13
N VAL A 151 25.61 -11.72 7.74
CA VAL A 151 24.19 -11.85 7.35
C VAL A 151 23.53 -13.16 7.74
N ASP A 152 24.27 -14.16 8.23
CA ASP A 152 23.72 -15.50 8.47
C ASP A 152 22.56 -15.47 9.48
N GLU A 153 22.67 -14.67 10.54
CA GLU A 153 21.60 -14.47 11.52
C GLU A 153 20.43 -13.62 10.99
N GLU A 154 20.69 -12.66 10.11
CA GLU A 154 19.64 -11.87 9.47
C GLU A 154 18.82 -12.72 8.48
N ILE A 155 19.48 -13.61 7.71
CA ILE A 155 18.84 -14.60 6.83
C ILE A 155 18.02 -15.59 7.65
N LYS A 156 18.60 -16.15 8.72
CA LYS A 156 17.87 -17.07 9.62
C LYS A 156 16.63 -16.39 10.21
N SER A 157 16.77 -15.17 10.73
CA SER A 157 15.63 -14.40 11.25
C SER A 157 14.53 -14.16 10.21
N LEU A 158 14.89 -13.82 8.97
CA LEU A 158 13.92 -13.62 7.89
C LEU A 158 13.24 -14.93 7.44
N LYS A 159 13.95 -16.06 7.50
CA LYS A 159 13.40 -17.41 7.25
C LYS A 159 12.46 -17.83 8.39
N GLU A 160 12.87 -17.64 9.64
CA GLU A 160 12.07 -17.94 10.83
C GLU A 160 10.77 -17.12 10.88
N PHE A 161 10.82 -15.85 10.49
CA PHE A 161 9.62 -15.03 10.27
C PHE A 161 8.65 -15.71 9.30
N MET A 162 9.13 -16.10 8.12
CA MET A 162 8.29 -16.71 7.10
C MET A 162 7.76 -18.09 7.49
N GLU A 163 8.57 -18.91 8.17
CA GLU A 163 8.15 -20.20 8.71
C GLU A 163 7.05 -20.03 9.77
N THR A 164 7.26 -19.12 10.73
CA THR A 164 6.30 -18.78 11.80
C THR A 164 4.98 -18.26 11.22
N ILE A 165 5.03 -17.37 10.23
CA ILE A 165 3.82 -16.87 9.55
C ILE A 165 3.12 -17.96 8.74
N VAL A 166 3.83 -18.86 8.05
CA VAL A 166 3.19 -20.01 7.37
C VAL A 166 2.54 -20.96 8.39
N ALA A 167 3.23 -21.27 9.49
CA ALA A 167 2.72 -22.14 10.55
C ALA A 167 1.44 -21.57 11.16
N TYR A 168 1.45 -20.32 11.62
CA TYR A 168 0.25 -19.68 12.17
C TYR A 168 -0.84 -19.48 11.12
N ARG A 169 -0.51 -19.21 9.85
CA ARG A 169 -1.52 -19.14 8.79
C ARG A 169 -2.20 -20.49 8.55
N LYS A 170 -1.46 -21.61 8.58
CA LYS A 170 -2.06 -22.95 8.50
C LYS A 170 -2.84 -23.30 9.76
N TYR A 171 -2.40 -22.87 10.94
CA TYR A 171 -3.12 -23.08 12.22
C TYR A 171 -4.47 -22.34 12.26
N VAL A 172 -4.51 -21.04 11.91
CA VAL A 172 -5.77 -20.27 11.94
C VAL A 172 -6.62 -20.50 10.68
N GLY A 173 -6.03 -21.00 9.59
CA GLY A 173 -6.71 -21.25 8.32
C GLY A 173 -7.35 -22.64 8.26
N ASN A 174 -8.68 -22.70 8.10
CA ASN A 174 -9.40 -23.95 7.82
C ASN A 174 -9.24 -24.39 6.34
N ASP A 175 -8.11 -24.02 5.74
CA ASP A 175 -7.76 -24.32 4.36
C ASP A 175 -7.41 -25.82 4.31
N LYS A 176 -8.41 -26.65 3.94
CA LYS A 176 -8.22 -28.08 3.66
C LYS A 176 -7.36 -28.26 2.41
#